data_AF-A0A4Y6I9E2-F1
#
_entry.id   AF-A0A4Y6I9E2-F1
#
_cell.length_a   1.000
_cell.length_b   1.000
_cell.length_c   1.000
_cell.angle_alpha   90.00
_cell.angle_beta   90.00
_cell.angle_gamma   90.00
#
_symmetry.space_group_name_H-M   'P 1'
#
loop_
_entity.id
_entity.type
_entity.pdbx_description
1 polymer ?
#
loop_
_entity_poly.entity_id
_entity_poly.type
_entity_poly.pdbx_seq_one_letter_code
_entity_poly.pdbx_strand_id
1 'polypeptide(L)'
;MSKLFKLRNWVTIEEAAQYLSEKINEVITVTDLYRLAYEGHLQLSVYLVNRAFALKGTLGELFCYEAYLTQQAFEVHDSTVFSIDGVWDLTMQGSEAVEIKNKFLMGDSALKVTTRSKNGVLLHQDGVTCQLYKFYDSTFDNLDLEDKARAIANDPTMTWKHLPSIVIPRIRFDEFGIKYVPCDQLSDVDCMLIVRRRELESLIELLEVTQQDDKPISTNEKNSLLVLIAALCNEANVDWNQRGISTSLTVMTDHIGASLTDDTIRKILKQIPSAIESRSK
;
A
#
# COMPACT_ATOMS: atom_id res chain seq x y z
N MET A 1 -5.21 -23.02 -11.83
CA MET A 1 -5.03 -21.80 -12.67
C MET A 1 -5.56 -21.99 -14.09
N SER A 2 -6.41 -21.10 -14.58
CA SER A 2 -6.83 -21.08 -16.00
C SER A 2 -5.87 -20.21 -16.82
N LYS A 3 -5.61 -20.60 -18.09
CA LYS A 3 -4.80 -19.80 -19.04
C LYS A 3 -5.34 -18.38 -19.26
N LEU A 4 -6.60 -18.13 -18.88
CA LEU A 4 -7.30 -16.86 -19.02
C LEU A 4 -6.83 -15.79 -18.03
N PHE A 5 -6.34 -16.19 -16.84
CA PHE A 5 -5.87 -15.22 -15.84
C PHE A 5 -4.69 -14.38 -16.36
N LYS A 6 -3.82 -15.00 -17.16
CA LYS A 6 -2.67 -14.34 -17.82
C LYS A 6 -3.08 -13.29 -18.86
N LEU A 7 -4.35 -13.25 -19.25
CA LEU A 7 -4.88 -12.30 -20.24
C LEU A 7 -5.63 -11.12 -19.59
N ARG A 8 -6.04 -11.22 -18.31
CA ARG A 8 -6.76 -10.16 -17.60
C ARG A 8 -5.83 -9.14 -16.94
N ASN A 9 -5.86 -7.88 -17.35
CA ASN A 9 -4.98 -6.84 -16.81
C ASN A 9 -5.27 -6.48 -15.34
N TRP A 10 -6.47 -6.82 -14.86
CA TRP A 10 -6.94 -6.63 -13.50
C TRP A 10 -7.92 -7.75 -13.12
N VAL A 11 -8.17 -7.89 -11.84
CA VAL A 11 -9.11 -8.88 -11.26
C VAL A 11 -9.93 -8.22 -10.15
N THR A 12 -11.07 -8.82 -9.77
CA THR A 12 -11.85 -8.31 -8.62
C THR A 12 -11.09 -8.56 -7.31
N ILE A 13 -11.52 -7.94 -6.21
CA ILE A 13 -10.86 -8.13 -4.92
C ILE A 13 -11.00 -9.57 -4.42
N GLU A 14 -12.14 -10.20 -4.66
CA GLU A 14 -12.37 -11.61 -4.32
C GLU A 14 -11.43 -12.53 -5.10
N GLU A 15 -11.31 -12.30 -6.41
CA GLU A 15 -10.38 -13.02 -7.27
C GLU A 15 -8.91 -12.78 -6.84
N ALA A 16 -8.56 -11.56 -6.44
CA ALA A 16 -7.24 -11.22 -5.92
C ALA A 16 -6.92 -11.97 -4.62
N ALA A 17 -7.86 -12.03 -3.68
CA ALA A 17 -7.68 -12.74 -2.41
C ALA A 17 -7.47 -14.24 -2.64
N GLN A 18 -8.27 -14.84 -3.52
CA GLN A 18 -8.10 -16.23 -3.91
C GLN A 18 -6.74 -16.46 -4.59
N TYR A 19 -6.35 -15.58 -5.52
CA TYR A 19 -5.08 -15.71 -6.23
C TYR A 19 -3.87 -15.64 -5.29
N LEU A 20 -3.84 -14.65 -4.39
CA LEU A 20 -2.76 -14.50 -3.42
C LEU A 20 -2.74 -15.69 -2.46
N SER A 21 -3.90 -16.18 -2.03
CA SER A 21 -3.98 -17.35 -1.16
C SER A 21 -3.35 -18.60 -1.80
N GLU A 22 -3.68 -18.87 -3.07
CA GLU A 22 -3.12 -19.99 -3.82
C GLU A 22 -1.60 -19.85 -4.06
N LYS A 23 -1.11 -18.61 -4.21
CA LYS A 23 0.30 -18.34 -4.52
C LYS A 23 1.21 -18.35 -3.31
N ILE A 24 0.76 -17.76 -2.21
CA ILE A 24 1.53 -17.64 -0.96
C ILE A 24 1.34 -18.91 -0.11
N ASN A 25 0.36 -19.75 -0.43
CA ASN A 25 -0.02 -20.96 0.32
C ASN A 25 -0.43 -20.61 1.77
N GLU A 26 -1.13 -19.49 1.92
CA GLU A 26 -1.69 -18.95 3.16
C GLU A 26 -3.13 -18.49 2.87
N VAL A 27 -4.03 -18.52 3.86
CA VAL A 27 -5.40 -18.02 3.66
C VAL A 27 -5.39 -16.50 3.76
N ILE A 28 -5.63 -15.83 2.63
CA ILE A 28 -5.74 -14.36 2.54
C ILE A 28 -7.19 -14.00 2.27
N THR A 29 -7.76 -13.19 3.15
CA THR A 29 -9.14 -12.72 3.06
C THR A 29 -9.23 -11.39 2.32
N VAL A 30 -10.44 -11.03 1.88
CA VAL A 30 -10.74 -9.70 1.31
C VAL A 30 -10.42 -8.58 2.32
N THR A 31 -10.64 -8.82 3.61
CA THR A 31 -10.31 -7.89 4.70
C THR A 31 -8.81 -7.61 4.78
N ASP A 32 -7.97 -8.64 4.58
CA ASP A 32 -6.52 -8.49 4.54
C ASP A 32 -6.07 -7.61 3.37
N LEU A 33 -6.74 -7.70 2.22
CA LEU A 33 -6.45 -6.84 1.07
C LEU A 33 -6.81 -5.37 1.35
N TYR A 34 -7.93 -5.11 2.03
CA TYR A 34 -8.27 -3.75 2.46
C TYR A 34 -7.26 -3.21 3.47
N ARG A 35 -6.76 -4.06 4.37
CA ARG A 35 -5.71 -3.68 5.31
C ARG A 35 -4.41 -3.32 4.60
N LEU A 36 -3.90 -4.21 3.74
CA LEU A 36 -2.70 -3.98 2.95
C LEU A 36 -2.82 -2.71 2.11
N ALA A 37 -4.00 -2.45 1.55
CA ALA A 37 -4.25 -1.24 0.79
C ALA A 37 -4.22 0.03 1.64
N TYR A 38 -4.86 0.00 2.80
CA TYR A 38 -4.86 1.12 3.73
C TYR A 38 -3.48 1.41 4.32
N GLU A 39 -2.67 0.37 4.55
CA GLU A 39 -1.28 0.48 5.04
C GLU A 39 -0.28 0.85 3.93
N GLY A 40 -0.72 0.93 2.66
CA GLY A 40 0.12 1.32 1.53
C GLY A 40 0.98 0.21 0.93
N HIS A 41 0.69 -1.05 1.26
CA HIS A 41 1.35 -2.24 0.71
C HIS A 41 0.71 -2.77 -0.57
N LEU A 42 -0.52 -2.34 -0.90
CA LEU A 42 -1.24 -2.77 -2.09
C LEU A 42 -1.99 -1.61 -2.74
N GLN A 43 -1.74 -1.33 -4.02
CA GLN A 43 -2.53 -0.34 -4.75
C GLN A 43 -3.87 -0.94 -5.19
N LEU A 44 -4.97 -0.37 -4.70
CA LEU A 44 -6.31 -0.66 -5.21
C LEU A 44 -6.67 0.30 -6.34
N SER A 45 -7.46 -0.19 -7.28
CA SER A 45 -7.98 0.60 -8.39
C SER A 45 -9.48 0.38 -8.52
N VAL A 46 -10.16 1.27 -9.24
CA VAL A 46 -11.55 1.10 -9.62
C VAL A 46 -11.66 0.96 -11.13
N TYR A 47 -12.52 0.07 -11.58
CA TYR A 47 -12.99 0.03 -12.95
C TYR A 47 -14.33 0.76 -13.03
N LEU A 48 -14.35 1.89 -13.72
CA LEU A 48 -15.56 2.67 -14.00
C LEU A 48 -16.34 1.97 -15.11
N VAL A 49 -17.48 1.35 -14.75
CA VAL A 49 -18.32 0.59 -15.68
C VAL A 49 -19.00 1.52 -16.67
N ASN A 50 -19.47 2.65 -16.14
CA ASN A 50 -20.03 3.76 -16.91
C ASN A 50 -19.11 4.97 -16.81
N ARG A 51 -19.28 5.94 -17.72
CA ARG A 51 -18.59 7.22 -17.61
C ARG A 51 -18.95 7.90 -16.29
N ALA A 52 -17.93 8.35 -15.57
CA ALA A 52 -18.07 9.15 -14.37
C ALA A 52 -17.62 10.59 -14.65
N PHE A 53 -18.07 11.53 -13.82
CA PHE A 53 -17.70 12.94 -13.93
C PHE A 53 -16.61 13.26 -12.91
N ALA A 54 -15.65 14.11 -13.29
CA ALA A 54 -14.55 14.45 -12.41
C ALA A 54 -14.02 15.87 -12.65
N LEU A 55 -13.29 16.40 -11.66
CA LEU A 55 -12.48 17.61 -11.76
C LEU A 55 -11.01 17.32 -11.53
N LYS A 56 -10.14 17.92 -12.34
CA LYS A 56 -8.68 17.78 -12.20
C LYS A 56 -8.16 18.68 -11.10
N GLY A 57 -7.12 18.19 -10.42
CA GLY A 57 -6.43 18.95 -9.41
C GLY A 57 -5.12 18.29 -9.00
N THR A 58 -4.52 18.81 -7.95
CA THR A 58 -3.29 18.26 -7.37
C THR A 58 -3.41 18.10 -5.88
N LEU A 59 -2.59 17.21 -5.35
CA LEU A 59 -2.40 17.05 -3.92
C LEU A 59 -1.33 18.04 -3.46
N GLY A 60 -1.69 18.91 -2.52
CA GLY A 60 -0.83 19.94 -1.94
C GLY A 60 -0.28 19.53 -0.58
N GLU A 61 -0.33 20.45 0.38
CA GLU A 61 0.22 20.25 1.72
C GLU A 61 -0.48 19.14 2.51
N LEU A 62 0.26 18.54 3.45
CA LEU A 62 -0.24 17.49 4.33
C LEU A 62 -1.09 18.07 5.46
N PHE A 63 -2.23 17.45 5.71
CA PHE A 63 -3.17 17.74 6.80
C PHE A 63 -3.23 16.56 7.76
N CYS A 64 -3.03 16.84 9.05
CA CYS A 64 -3.13 15.85 10.12
C CYS A 64 -3.91 16.46 11.29
N TYR A 65 -5.15 16.03 11.49
CA TYR A 65 -6.00 16.42 12.61
C TYR A 65 -6.62 15.17 13.22
N GLU A 66 -6.81 15.15 14.54
CA GLU A 66 -7.22 13.95 15.31
C GLU A 66 -8.55 13.32 14.83
N ALA A 67 -9.45 14.09 14.20
CA ALA A 67 -10.72 13.61 13.66
C ALA A 67 -10.71 13.31 12.14
N TYR A 68 -9.59 13.51 11.46
CA TYR A 68 -9.47 13.41 10.01
C TYR A 68 -8.43 12.38 9.58
N LEU A 69 -8.60 11.85 8.38
CA LEU A 69 -7.55 11.09 7.71
C LEU A 69 -6.30 11.98 7.58
N THR A 70 -5.12 11.41 7.84
CA THR A 70 -3.87 12.05 7.45
C THR A 70 -3.84 12.08 5.93
N GLN A 71 -4.00 13.26 5.33
CA GLN A 71 -4.24 13.42 3.90
C GLN A 71 -3.62 14.70 3.36
N GLN A 72 -3.26 14.75 2.09
CA GLN A 72 -2.92 15.99 1.41
C GLN A 72 -4.21 16.77 1.05
N ALA A 73 -4.17 18.11 1.04
CA ALA A 73 -5.29 18.87 0.46
C ALA A 73 -5.36 18.62 -1.02
N PHE A 74 -6.57 18.40 -1.52
CA PHE A 74 -6.82 18.40 -2.95
C PHE A 74 -7.20 19.81 -3.42
N GLU A 75 -6.39 20.37 -4.32
CA GLU A 75 -6.60 21.68 -4.92
C GLU A 75 -7.06 21.51 -6.36
N VAL A 76 -8.25 22.03 -6.66
CA VAL A 76 -8.84 21.97 -8.00
C VAL A 76 -8.19 23.03 -8.89
N HIS A 77 -7.70 22.62 -10.06
CA HIS A 77 -7.09 23.53 -11.04
C HIS A 77 -8.08 24.06 -12.07
N ASP A 78 -8.96 23.17 -12.54
CA ASP A 78 -9.97 23.47 -13.54
C ASP A 78 -11.35 23.29 -12.92
N SER A 79 -12.21 24.30 -13.10
CA SER A 79 -13.60 24.24 -12.61
C SER A 79 -14.52 23.47 -13.58
N THR A 80 -14.00 23.06 -14.73
CA THR A 80 -14.74 22.36 -15.79
C THR A 80 -14.80 20.87 -15.52
N VAL A 81 -16.02 20.37 -15.36
CA VAL A 81 -16.31 18.93 -15.19
C VAL A 81 -16.05 18.21 -16.50
N PHE A 82 -15.28 17.11 -16.45
CA PHE A 82 -15.01 16.26 -17.60
C PHE A 82 -15.37 14.81 -17.29
N SER A 83 -15.62 14.01 -18.33
CA SER A 83 -15.91 12.59 -18.17
C SER A 83 -14.63 11.75 -18.13
N ILE A 84 -14.59 10.77 -17.24
CA ILE A 84 -13.57 9.73 -17.17
C ILE A 84 -14.20 8.35 -17.28
N ASP A 85 -13.43 7.39 -17.77
CA ASP A 85 -13.80 5.98 -17.85
C ASP A 85 -12.55 5.09 -17.66
N GLY A 86 -12.76 3.76 -17.63
CA GLY A 86 -11.67 2.80 -17.53
C GLY A 86 -11.17 2.58 -16.10
N VAL A 87 -9.87 2.29 -15.97
CA VAL A 87 -9.27 1.84 -14.69
C VAL A 87 -8.44 2.96 -14.06
N TRP A 88 -8.84 3.39 -12.87
CA TRP A 88 -8.19 4.47 -12.12
C TRP A 88 -7.71 3.99 -10.76
N ASP A 89 -6.54 4.44 -10.32
CA ASP A 89 -5.95 4.05 -9.04
C ASP A 89 -6.53 4.92 -7.91
N LEU A 90 -6.82 4.32 -6.77
CA LEU A 90 -7.26 5.06 -5.58
C LEU A 90 -6.08 5.82 -4.97
N THR A 91 -6.24 7.11 -4.65
CA THR A 91 -5.11 7.88 -4.09
C THR A 91 -4.80 7.55 -2.63
N MET A 92 -5.79 7.00 -1.90
CA MET A 92 -5.78 6.88 -0.45
C MET A 92 -5.63 8.23 0.29
N GLN A 93 -6.05 9.33 -0.33
CA GLN A 93 -5.97 10.69 0.19
C GLN A 93 -7.34 11.36 0.34
N GLY A 94 -8.43 10.60 0.14
CA GLY A 94 -9.78 11.13 0.25
C GLY A 94 -10.78 10.19 0.91
N SER A 95 -12.06 10.40 0.58
CA SER A 95 -13.16 9.59 1.12
C SER A 95 -13.01 8.11 0.75
N GLU A 96 -12.34 7.79 -0.35
CA GLU A 96 -12.04 6.40 -0.72
C GLU A 96 -11.18 5.70 0.34
N ALA A 97 -10.18 6.37 0.92
CA ALA A 97 -9.36 5.78 1.98
C ALA A 97 -10.17 5.53 3.26
N VAL A 98 -11.08 6.45 3.60
CA VAL A 98 -11.99 6.26 4.74
C VAL A 98 -12.91 5.06 4.49
N GLU A 99 -13.41 4.90 3.26
CA GLU A 99 -14.23 3.74 2.89
C GLU A 99 -13.44 2.42 2.96
N ILE A 100 -12.21 2.37 2.44
CA ILE A 100 -11.34 1.19 2.54
C ILE A 100 -11.02 0.86 4.00
N LYS A 101 -10.72 1.87 4.83
CA LYS A 101 -10.53 1.71 6.28
C LYS A 101 -11.77 1.10 6.95
N ASN A 102 -12.95 1.58 6.59
CA ASN A 102 -14.21 1.04 7.12
C ASN A 102 -14.41 -0.41 6.72
N LYS A 103 -14.15 -0.77 5.46
CA LYS A 103 -14.26 -2.16 4.98
C LYS A 103 -13.28 -3.11 5.68
N PHE A 104 -12.07 -2.64 5.96
CA PHE A 104 -11.10 -3.35 6.80
C PHE A 104 -11.63 -3.54 8.24
N LEU A 105 -12.08 -2.49 8.90
CA LEU A 105 -12.49 -2.55 10.32
C LEU A 105 -13.83 -3.27 10.56
N MET A 106 -14.75 -3.25 9.59
CA MET A 106 -16.03 -3.96 9.65
C MET A 106 -15.86 -5.49 9.67
N GLY A 107 -14.72 -6.01 9.20
CA GLY A 107 -14.40 -7.43 9.26
C GLY A 107 -14.13 -7.95 10.67
N ASP A 108 -13.81 -7.07 11.63
CA ASP A 108 -13.28 -7.46 12.94
C ASP A 108 -14.09 -6.97 14.17
N SER A 109 -15.07 -6.05 14.03
CA SER A 109 -15.76 -5.51 15.22
C SER A 109 -16.98 -4.61 14.98
N ALA A 110 -17.77 -4.38 16.03
CA ALA A 110 -18.80 -3.33 16.14
C ALA A 110 -18.24 -1.90 16.29
N LEU A 111 -17.01 -1.63 15.82
CA LEU A 111 -16.37 -0.33 15.96
C LEU A 111 -16.97 0.69 14.99
N LYS A 112 -17.36 1.85 15.51
CA LYS A 112 -17.81 2.99 14.71
C LYS A 112 -16.61 3.85 14.33
N VAL A 113 -16.22 3.83 13.06
CA VAL A 113 -15.19 4.74 12.55
C VAL A 113 -15.73 6.17 12.53
N THR A 114 -15.05 7.06 13.25
CA THR A 114 -15.39 8.49 13.32
C THR A 114 -14.51 9.35 12.41
N THR A 115 -13.43 8.78 11.87
CA THR A 115 -12.49 9.45 10.96
C THR A 115 -13.22 9.94 9.71
N ARG A 116 -12.96 11.19 9.31
CA ARG A 116 -13.53 11.80 8.10
C ARG A 116 -12.43 12.24 7.14
N SER A 117 -12.80 12.43 5.88
CA SER A 117 -11.94 13.09 4.90
C SER A 117 -12.48 14.48 4.59
N LYS A 118 -11.60 15.45 4.35
CA LYS A 118 -12.00 16.73 3.72
C LYS A 118 -12.09 16.62 2.21
N ASN A 119 -11.40 15.68 1.59
CA ASN A 119 -11.49 15.45 0.15
C ASN A 119 -12.68 14.51 -0.13
N GLY A 120 -13.36 14.67 -1.26
CA GLY A 120 -14.25 13.62 -1.77
C GLY A 120 -13.47 12.40 -2.25
N VAL A 121 -14.09 11.57 -3.07
CA VAL A 121 -13.40 10.43 -3.70
C VAL A 121 -12.35 10.93 -4.70
N LEU A 122 -11.10 10.53 -4.48
CA LEU A 122 -9.96 10.89 -5.33
C LEU A 122 -9.40 9.69 -6.09
N LEU A 123 -9.17 9.90 -7.38
CA LEU A 123 -8.63 8.94 -8.31
C LEU A 123 -7.37 9.49 -8.98
N HIS A 124 -6.47 8.59 -9.38
CA HIS A 124 -5.25 8.93 -10.07
C HIS A 124 -4.99 7.99 -11.25
N GLN A 125 -4.58 8.56 -12.38
CA GLN A 125 -4.10 7.80 -13.52
C GLN A 125 -3.15 8.64 -14.36
N ASP A 126 -2.01 8.06 -14.77
CA ASP A 126 -1.05 8.64 -15.71
C ASP A 126 -0.64 10.10 -15.36
N GLY A 127 -0.39 10.35 -14.07
CA GLY A 127 0.01 11.67 -13.57
C GLY A 127 -1.15 12.66 -13.35
N VAL A 128 -2.38 12.27 -13.65
CA VAL A 128 -3.59 13.08 -13.45
C VAL A 128 -4.30 12.63 -12.19
N THR A 129 -4.46 13.54 -11.22
CA THR A 129 -5.33 13.33 -10.06
C THR A 129 -6.65 14.07 -10.28
N CYS A 130 -7.76 13.39 -9.99
CA CYS A 130 -9.07 13.98 -10.09
C CYS A 130 -9.99 13.59 -8.94
N GLN A 131 -10.94 14.47 -8.62
CA GLN A 131 -12.03 14.22 -7.70
C GLN A 131 -13.29 13.82 -8.48
N LEU A 132 -13.98 12.76 -8.04
CA LEU A 132 -15.25 12.34 -8.62
C LEU A 132 -16.41 13.25 -8.24
N TYR A 133 -17.34 13.41 -9.17
CA TYR A 133 -18.56 14.20 -9.05
C TYR A 133 -19.77 13.40 -9.54
N LYS A 134 -20.93 13.67 -8.94
CA LYS A 134 -22.25 13.16 -9.34
C LYS A 134 -23.21 14.31 -9.61
N PHE A 135 -24.25 14.05 -10.39
CA PHE A 135 -25.31 15.02 -10.63
C PHE A 135 -26.00 15.40 -9.32
N TYR A 136 -26.29 16.69 -9.18
CA TYR A 136 -27.08 17.22 -8.08
C TYR A 136 -28.52 17.44 -8.54
N ASP A 137 -29.42 16.57 -8.11
CA ASP A 137 -30.84 16.73 -8.35
C ASP A 137 -31.44 17.74 -7.35
N SER A 138 -31.74 18.95 -7.84
CA SER A 138 -32.28 20.06 -7.05
C SER A 138 -33.78 19.94 -6.74
N THR A 139 -34.45 18.84 -7.11
CA THR A 139 -35.87 18.61 -6.74
C THR A 139 -36.13 18.63 -5.23
N PHE A 140 -35.07 18.51 -4.41
CA PHE A 140 -35.14 18.54 -2.94
C PHE A 140 -35.04 19.96 -2.31
N ASP A 141 -34.81 21.03 -3.09
CA ASP A 141 -34.58 22.37 -2.56
C ASP A 141 -35.85 23.08 -2.01
N ASN A 142 -37.05 22.48 -2.16
CA ASN A 142 -38.34 23.10 -1.83
C ASN A 142 -38.88 22.85 -0.39
N LEU A 143 -38.05 22.46 0.59
CA LEU A 143 -38.52 22.23 1.97
C LEU A 143 -38.31 23.46 2.88
N ASP A 144 -39.39 23.87 3.57
CA ASP A 144 -39.49 25.03 4.47
C ASP A 144 -38.55 24.93 5.70
N LEU A 145 -38.05 26.07 6.17
CA LEU A 145 -37.00 26.19 7.18
C LEU A 145 -37.46 25.80 8.60
N GLU A 146 -38.75 25.97 8.93
CA GLU A 146 -39.30 25.62 10.25
C GLU A 146 -39.38 24.11 10.49
N ASP A 147 -39.69 23.33 9.44
CA ASP A 147 -39.73 21.88 9.52
C ASP A 147 -38.32 21.28 9.68
N LYS A 148 -37.29 21.94 9.11
CA LYS A 148 -35.88 21.58 9.30
C LYS A 148 -35.44 21.76 10.76
N ALA A 149 -35.89 22.82 11.44
CA ALA A 149 -35.55 23.07 12.84
C ALA A 149 -36.22 22.08 13.81
N ARG A 150 -37.48 21.68 13.55
CA ARG A 150 -38.20 20.67 14.34
C ARG A 150 -37.58 19.28 14.24
N ALA A 151 -37.08 18.90 13.06
CA ALA A 151 -36.42 17.61 12.86
C ALA A 151 -35.11 17.48 13.66
N ILE A 152 -34.33 18.57 13.80
CA ILE A 152 -33.08 18.60 14.56
C ILE A 152 -33.31 18.40 16.06
N ALA A 153 -34.38 18.97 16.61
CA ALA A 153 -34.69 18.90 18.03
C ALA A 153 -35.15 17.51 18.50
N ASN A 154 -35.77 16.74 17.62
CA ASN A 154 -36.40 15.46 17.98
C ASN A 154 -35.50 14.24 17.79
N ASP A 155 -34.55 14.26 16.85
CA ASP A 155 -33.56 13.19 16.68
C ASP A 155 -32.27 13.71 16.00
N PRO A 156 -31.18 13.96 16.76
CA PRO A 156 -29.94 14.47 16.20
C PRO A 156 -29.25 13.50 15.22
N THR A 157 -29.64 12.22 15.15
CA THR A 157 -29.08 11.26 14.18
C THR A 157 -29.76 11.31 12.81
N MET A 158 -30.97 11.88 12.72
CA MET A 158 -31.66 12.16 11.44
C MET A 158 -31.09 13.38 10.69
N THR A 159 -30.31 14.23 11.36
CA THR A 159 -29.85 15.54 10.84
C THR A 159 -28.89 15.47 9.64
N TRP A 160 -28.47 14.27 9.23
CA TRP A 160 -27.46 14.10 8.19
C TRP A 160 -28.09 13.90 6.80
N LYS A 161 -29.41 13.70 6.72
CA LYS A 161 -30.07 13.49 5.42
C LYS A 161 -30.36 14.79 4.65
N HIS A 162 -30.49 15.97 5.30
CA HIS A 162 -30.97 17.19 4.61
C HIS A 162 -30.45 18.55 5.14
N LEU A 163 -29.14 18.77 5.33
CA LEU A 163 -28.61 20.10 5.68
C LEU A 163 -28.06 20.87 4.45
N PRO A 164 -28.67 21.98 3.99
CA PRO A 164 -28.05 22.90 3.03
C PRO A 164 -27.51 24.13 3.77
N SER A 165 -26.25 24.07 4.20
CA SER A 165 -25.43 25.27 4.52
C SER A 165 -23.92 25.05 4.35
N ILE A 166 -23.46 23.80 4.14
CA ILE A 166 -22.06 23.50 3.75
C ILE A 166 -21.93 23.21 2.24
N VAL A 167 -23.06 23.08 1.52
CA VAL A 167 -23.08 22.65 0.11
C VAL A 167 -22.55 23.74 -0.86
N ILE A 168 -22.63 25.00 -0.48
CA ILE A 168 -22.43 26.15 -1.40
C ILE A 168 -21.00 26.32 -1.97
N PRO A 169 -19.88 25.93 -1.32
CA PRO A 169 -18.55 26.00 -1.97
C PRO A 169 -18.21 24.78 -2.86
N ARG A 170 -19.01 23.71 -2.87
CA ARG A 170 -18.68 22.45 -3.57
C ARG A 170 -19.52 22.14 -4.80
N ILE A 171 -20.63 22.85 -5.01
CA ILE A 171 -21.41 22.71 -6.25
C ILE A 171 -20.56 23.24 -7.41
N ARG A 172 -20.58 22.52 -8.52
CA ARG A 172 -19.97 22.91 -9.80
C ARG A 172 -21.03 22.93 -10.87
N PHE A 173 -20.81 23.77 -11.87
CA PHE A 173 -21.72 23.96 -12.99
C PHE A 173 -20.96 23.68 -14.28
N ASP A 174 -21.61 22.99 -15.22
CA ASP A 174 -21.12 22.92 -16.59
C ASP A 174 -21.65 24.12 -17.42
N GLU A 175 -21.29 24.15 -18.71
CA GLU A 175 -21.71 25.18 -19.66
C GLU A 175 -23.25 25.22 -19.87
N PHE A 176 -23.96 24.15 -19.51
CA PHE A 176 -25.41 24.03 -19.63
C PHE A 176 -26.15 24.35 -18.32
N GLY A 177 -25.43 24.72 -17.25
CA GLY A 177 -26.00 25.03 -15.94
C GLY A 177 -26.38 23.80 -15.11
N ILE A 178 -25.93 22.61 -15.51
CA ILE A 178 -26.15 21.37 -14.76
C ILE A 178 -25.28 21.40 -13.50
N LYS A 179 -25.89 21.05 -12.36
CA LYS A 179 -25.24 21.06 -11.06
C LYS A 179 -24.57 19.73 -10.76
N TYR A 180 -23.36 19.80 -10.23
CA TYR A 180 -22.57 18.65 -9.79
C TYR A 180 -22.10 18.83 -8.35
N VAL A 181 -22.05 17.74 -7.58
CA VAL A 181 -21.47 17.70 -6.23
C VAL A 181 -20.42 16.58 -6.14
N PRO A 182 -19.39 16.71 -5.29
CA PRO A 182 -18.40 15.66 -5.11
C PRO A 182 -19.05 14.35 -4.66
N CYS A 183 -18.50 13.22 -5.10
CA CYS A 183 -18.85 11.91 -4.56
C CYS A 183 -18.29 11.76 -3.14
N ASP A 184 -19.12 11.25 -2.24
CA ASP A 184 -18.77 10.97 -0.85
C ASP A 184 -18.34 9.51 -0.66
N GLN A 185 -18.81 8.61 -1.54
CA GLN A 185 -18.51 7.17 -1.52
C GLN A 185 -18.26 6.66 -2.94
N LEU A 186 -17.58 5.51 -3.06
CA LEU A 186 -17.38 4.85 -4.35
C LEU A 186 -18.70 4.36 -4.96
N SER A 187 -19.69 4.04 -4.13
CA SER A 187 -21.04 3.62 -4.54
C SER A 187 -21.88 4.75 -5.16
N ASP A 188 -21.42 6.00 -5.10
CA ASP A 188 -22.07 7.13 -5.77
C ASP A 188 -21.94 7.07 -7.31
N VAL A 189 -21.04 6.21 -7.81
CA VAL A 189 -20.83 5.96 -9.24
C VAL A 189 -20.82 4.46 -9.51
N ASP A 190 -21.17 4.06 -10.73
CA ASP A 190 -21.12 2.67 -11.16
C ASP A 190 -19.66 2.23 -11.37
N CYS A 191 -19.00 1.85 -10.28
CA CYS A 191 -17.63 1.38 -10.30
C CYS A 191 -17.47 0.04 -9.57
N MET A 192 -16.45 -0.71 -9.98
CA MET A 192 -16.05 -1.96 -9.35
C MET A 192 -14.64 -1.81 -8.81
N LEU A 193 -14.44 -2.18 -7.55
CA LEU A 193 -13.13 -2.16 -6.92
C LEU A 193 -12.33 -3.40 -7.36
N ILE A 194 -11.11 -3.17 -7.82
CA ILE A 194 -10.26 -4.17 -8.50
C ILE A 194 -8.80 -4.05 -8.05
N VAL A 195 -8.01 -5.06 -8.37
CA VAL A 195 -6.56 -5.04 -8.23
C VAL A 195 -5.93 -5.28 -9.60
N ARG A 196 -5.00 -4.42 -10.00
CA ARG A 196 -4.23 -4.61 -11.24
C ARG A 196 -3.27 -5.79 -11.06
N ARG A 197 -3.07 -6.58 -12.11
CA ARG A 197 -2.21 -7.77 -12.04
C ARG A 197 -0.78 -7.43 -11.60
N ARG A 198 -0.24 -6.34 -12.12
CA ARG A 198 1.12 -5.86 -11.78
C ARG A 198 1.32 -5.66 -10.28
N GLU A 199 0.28 -5.26 -9.55
CA GLU A 199 0.36 -5.02 -8.10
C GLU A 199 0.41 -6.35 -7.34
N LEU A 200 -0.36 -7.35 -7.80
CA LEU A 200 -0.32 -8.70 -7.25
C LEU A 200 1.04 -9.36 -7.48
N GLU A 201 1.59 -9.23 -8.69
CA GLU A 201 2.92 -9.76 -9.03
C GLU A 201 4.01 -9.07 -8.20
N SER A 202 3.97 -7.74 -8.08
CA SER A 202 4.91 -6.96 -7.25
C SER A 202 4.85 -7.34 -5.78
N LEU A 203 3.65 -7.57 -5.23
CA LEU A 203 3.48 -8.01 -3.84
C LEU A 203 4.07 -9.41 -3.61
N ILE A 204 3.84 -10.34 -4.53
CA ILE A 204 4.41 -11.69 -4.44
C ILE A 204 5.94 -11.62 -4.46
N GLU A 205 6.51 -10.85 -5.40
CA GLU A 205 7.96 -10.67 -5.47
C GLU A 205 8.54 -10.08 -4.18
N LEU A 206 7.87 -9.07 -3.60
CA LEU A 206 8.27 -8.49 -2.32
C LEU A 206 8.31 -9.54 -1.20
N LEU A 207 7.29 -10.39 -1.12
CA LEU A 207 7.19 -11.45 -0.11
C LEU A 207 8.23 -12.55 -0.33
N GLU A 208 8.53 -12.92 -1.58
CA GLU A 208 9.55 -13.92 -1.91
C GLU A 208 10.97 -13.41 -1.60
N VAL A 209 11.27 -12.13 -1.83
CA VAL A 209 12.57 -11.52 -1.50
C VAL A 209 12.79 -11.51 0.02
N THR A 210 11.75 -11.25 0.82
CA THR A 210 11.87 -11.32 2.29
C THR A 210 12.09 -12.74 2.83
N GLN A 211 11.85 -13.79 2.04
CA GLN A 211 12.10 -15.18 2.44
C GLN A 211 13.52 -15.68 2.09
N GLN A 212 14.33 -14.90 1.36
CA GLN A 212 15.69 -15.31 0.97
C GLN A 212 16.78 -15.06 2.02
N ASP A 213 16.50 -14.33 3.11
CA ASP A 213 17.46 -14.14 4.20
C ASP A 213 17.18 -15.10 5.37
N ASP A 214 18.25 -15.78 5.81
CA ASP A 214 18.36 -16.85 6.84
C ASP A 214 18.35 -18.32 6.37
N LYS A 215 18.76 -18.62 5.13
CA LYS A 215 19.18 -20.00 4.85
C LYS A 215 20.53 -20.26 5.54
N PRO A 216 20.65 -21.23 6.49
CA PRO A 216 21.92 -21.52 7.13
C PRO A 216 22.95 -21.89 6.06
N ILE A 217 24.13 -21.26 6.13
CA ILE A 217 25.21 -21.44 5.16
C ILE A 217 25.43 -22.93 4.91
N SER A 218 25.33 -23.36 3.65
CA SER A 218 25.47 -24.78 3.32
C SER A 218 26.89 -25.26 3.62
N THR A 219 27.08 -26.54 3.91
CA THR A 219 28.43 -27.12 4.16
C THR A 219 29.40 -26.82 3.01
N ASN A 220 28.92 -26.87 1.77
CA ASN A 220 29.73 -26.61 0.57
C ASN A 220 30.13 -25.13 0.48
N GLU A 221 29.21 -24.23 0.75
CA GLU A 221 29.45 -22.78 0.73
C GLU A 221 30.42 -22.37 1.83
N LYS A 222 30.20 -22.86 3.05
CA LYS A 222 31.13 -22.69 4.18
C LYS A 222 32.54 -23.18 3.85
N ASN A 223 32.68 -24.37 3.26
CA ASN A 223 33.98 -24.88 2.86
C ASN A 223 34.62 -24.03 1.75
N SER A 224 33.82 -23.44 0.85
CA SER A 224 34.33 -22.54 -0.20
C SER A 224 34.92 -21.27 0.40
N LEU A 225 34.24 -20.65 1.36
CA LEU A 225 34.74 -19.48 2.07
C LEU A 225 36.02 -19.78 2.84
N LEU A 226 36.08 -20.92 3.54
CA LEU A 226 37.29 -21.33 4.28
C LEU A 226 38.49 -21.55 3.34
N VAL A 227 38.26 -22.11 2.15
CA VAL A 227 39.31 -22.27 1.13
C VAL A 227 39.77 -20.91 0.59
N LEU A 228 38.86 -19.97 0.35
CA LEU A 228 39.21 -18.59 -0.04
C LEU A 228 40.04 -17.89 1.04
N ILE A 229 39.65 -18.02 2.31
CA ILE A 229 40.41 -17.48 3.44
C ILE A 229 41.81 -18.09 3.47
N ALA A 230 41.94 -19.41 3.29
CA ALA A 230 43.25 -20.07 3.25
C ALA A 230 44.14 -19.57 2.10
N ALA A 231 43.56 -19.38 0.92
CA ALA A 231 44.27 -18.84 -0.23
C ALA A 231 44.77 -17.41 0.04
N LEU A 232 43.93 -16.56 0.63
CA LEU A 232 44.29 -15.19 1.00
C LEU A 232 45.37 -15.16 2.09
N CYS A 233 45.30 -16.03 3.09
CA CYS A 233 46.34 -16.11 4.10
C CYS A 233 47.68 -16.54 3.51
N ASN A 234 47.69 -17.50 2.58
CA ASN A 234 48.92 -17.89 1.87
C ASN A 234 49.50 -16.72 1.06
N GLU A 235 48.66 -15.99 0.34
CA GLU A 235 49.09 -14.82 -0.45
C GLU A 235 49.65 -13.70 0.44
N ALA A 236 49.03 -13.49 1.60
CA ALA A 236 49.50 -12.54 2.61
C ALA A 236 50.71 -13.05 3.41
N ASN A 237 51.20 -14.26 3.11
CA ASN A 237 52.28 -14.95 3.83
C ASN A 237 51.99 -15.09 5.35
N VAL A 238 50.73 -15.38 5.68
CA VAL A 238 50.20 -15.57 7.03
C VAL A 238 50.00 -17.06 7.30
N ASP A 239 50.78 -17.63 8.23
CA ASP A 239 50.57 -18.99 8.70
C ASP A 239 49.45 -19.04 9.76
N TRP A 240 48.29 -19.57 9.37
CA TRP A 240 47.13 -19.74 10.25
C TRP A 240 47.30 -20.81 11.34
N ASN A 241 48.36 -21.61 11.30
CA ASN A 241 48.71 -22.57 12.35
C ASN A 241 49.74 -22.02 13.36
N GLN A 242 50.26 -20.81 13.14
CA GLN A 242 51.25 -20.20 14.02
C GLN A 242 50.66 -19.87 15.39
N ARG A 243 51.45 -20.10 16.45
CA ARG A 243 51.08 -19.68 17.81
C ARG A 243 50.95 -18.15 17.88
N GLY A 244 49.81 -17.67 18.38
CA GLY A 244 49.52 -16.25 18.56
C GLY A 244 48.85 -15.56 17.37
N ILE A 245 48.57 -16.30 16.29
CA ILE A 245 47.96 -15.73 15.09
C ILE A 245 46.54 -15.20 15.32
N SER A 246 45.77 -15.85 16.19
CA SER A 246 44.40 -15.44 16.54
C SER A 246 44.36 -14.04 17.17
N THR A 247 45.34 -13.71 18.01
CA THR A 247 45.49 -12.38 18.60
C THR A 247 45.87 -11.34 17.57
N SER A 248 46.74 -11.69 16.61
CA SER A 248 47.13 -10.79 15.52
C SER A 248 45.95 -10.49 14.59
N LEU A 249 45.16 -11.51 14.23
CA LEU A 249 43.95 -11.33 13.43
C LEU A 249 42.86 -10.57 14.17
N THR A 250 42.76 -10.70 15.50
CA THR A 250 41.85 -9.87 16.33
C THR A 250 42.14 -8.39 16.10
N VAL A 251 43.41 -8.00 16.22
CA VAL A 251 43.85 -6.62 15.96
C VAL A 251 43.56 -6.20 14.52
N MET A 252 43.75 -7.08 13.52
CA MET A 252 43.39 -6.77 12.13
C MET A 252 41.88 -6.55 11.96
N THR A 253 41.05 -7.36 12.61
CA THR A 253 39.59 -7.19 12.57
C THR A 253 39.13 -5.92 13.28
N ASP A 254 39.83 -5.49 14.33
CA ASP A 254 39.59 -4.22 15.01
C ASP A 254 39.91 -3.03 14.10
N HIS A 255 40.99 -3.11 13.32
CA HIS A 255 41.38 -2.05 12.38
C HIS A 255 40.35 -1.80 11.28
N ILE A 256 39.57 -2.80 10.88
CA ILE A 256 38.48 -2.66 9.89
C ILE A 256 37.13 -2.33 10.55
N GLY A 257 37.08 -2.12 11.87
CA GLY A 257 35.86 -1.78 12.60
C GLY A 257 34.90 -2.97 12.81
N ALA A 258 35.37 -4.21 12.63
CA ALA A 258 34.56 -5.42 12.70
C ALA A 258 35.21 -6.47 13.62
N SER A 259 35.33 -6.14 14.91
CA SER A 259 36.05 -6.94 15.92
C SER A 259 35.53 -8.38 16.04
N LEU A 260 36.46 -9.34 16.03
CA LEU A 260 36.19 -10.74 16.34
C LEU A 260 37.01 -11.18 17.55
N THR A 261 36.42 -12.00 18.42
CA THR A 261 37.13 -12.53 19.60
C THR A 261 38.18 -13.58 19.22
N ASP A 262 39.28 -13.66 19.98
CA ASP A 262 40.36 -14.67 19.79
C ASP A 262 39.80 -16.10 19.66
N ASP A 263 38.80 -16.43 20.49
CA ASP A 263 38.18 -17.74 20.53
C ASP A 263 37.34 -18.03 19.27
N THR A 264 36.70 -17.01 18.70
CA THR A 264 35.95 -17.12 17.43
C THR A 264 36.90 -17.34 16.26
N ILE A 265 37.97 -16.54 16.17
CA ILE A 265 38.98 -16.66 15.11
C ILE A 265 39.61 -18.06 15.18
N ARG A 266 40.01 -18.51 16.37
CA ARG A 266 40.58 -19.85 16.56
C ARG A 266 39.65 -20.96 16.10
N LYS A 267 38.34 -20.86 16.38
CA LYS A 267 37.34 -21.83 15.91
C LYS A 267 37.22 -21.85 14.40
N ILE A 268 37.33 -20.71 13.73
CA ILE A 268 37.30 -20.59 12.26
C ILE A 268 38.56 -21.21 11.66
N LEU A 269 39.75 -20.81 12.12
CA LEU A 269 41.03 -21.29 11.57
C LEU A 269 41.19 -22.81 11.67
N LYS A 270 40.70 -23.43 12.76
CA LYS A 270 40.71 -24.89 12.93
C LYS A 270 39.93 -25.66 11.85
N GLN A 271 39.01 -25.01 11.14
CA GLN A 271 38.19 -25.63 10.10
C GLN A 271 38.82 -25.52 8.71
N ILE A 272 39.89 -24.75 8.54
CA ILE A 272 40.57 -24.56 7.26
C ILE A 272 41.13 -25.87 6.69
N PRO A 273 41.87 -26.71 7.47
CA PRO A 273 42.45 -27.94 6.91
C PRO A 273 41.41 -28.90 6.32
N SER A 274 40.31 -29.13 7.05
CA SER A 274 39.24 -30.02 6.59
C SER A 274 38.49 -29.48 5.37
N ALA A 275 38.35 -28.15 5.26
CA ALA A 275 37.75 -27.52 4.10
C ALA A 275 38.63 -27.69 2.84
N ILE A 276 39.95 -27.51 2.95
CA ILE A 276 40.90 -27.72 1.85
C ILE A 276 40.88 -29.19 1.39
N GLU A 277 40.97 -30.13 2.34
CA GLU A 277 40.93 -31.56 2.04
C GLU A 277 39.66 -31.95 1.27
N SER A 278 38.51 -31.39 1.67
CA SER A 278 37.22 -31.66 1.02
C SER A 278 37.13 -31.21 -0.45
N ARG A 279 37.96 -30.25 -0.87
CA ARG A 279 38.01 -29.69 -2.24
C ARG A 279 39.17 -30.22 -3.08
N SER A 280 40.15 -30.86 -2.44
CA SER A 280 41.34 -31.44 -3.07
C SER A 280 41.17 -32.91 -3.54
N LYS A 281 40.01 -33.51 -3.26
CA LYS A 281 39.60 -34.83 -3.79
C LYS A 281 38.78 -34.66 -5.06
#